data_AF-A0A7V3W3X4-F1
#
_entry.id   AF-A0A7V3W3X4-F1
#
_cell.length_a   1.000
_cell.length_b   1.000
_cell.length_c   1.000
_cell.angle_alpha   90.00
_cell.angle_beta   90.00
_cell.angle_gamma   90.00
#
_symmetry.space_group_name_H-M   'P 1'
#
loop_
_entity.id
_entity.type
_entity.pdbx_description
1 polymer ?
#
loop_
_entity_poly.entity_id
_entity_poly.type
_entity_poly.pdbx_seq_one_letter_code
_entity_poly.pdbx_strand_id
1 'polypeptide(L)'
;MEGKKRVKGFTLIELMIVVAIVGILSAMAIPNFQKFRSRAIQAEARANLGAINTCQTIYFGDFDTFAGGPNAFLDIRYVPVTGTKRYTYILGQAVLPADFTVSPVPSGCNTTANGFTAIAVGNIDNDPFIDFWAVNDQREIRNAVNNCSSWAGDGSDLRN
;
A
#
# COMPACT_ATOMS: atom_id res chain seq x y z
N MET A 1 -9.53 62.81 -26.90
CA MET A 1 -10.25 61.72 -27.59
C MET A 1 -9.69 60.41 -27.05
N GLU A 2 -10.46 59.69 -26.24
CA GLU A 2 -9.99 58.47 -25.57
C GLU A 2 -10.35 57.24 -26.41
N GLY A 3 -9.32 56.56 -26.94
CA GLY A 3 -9.50 55.37 -27.77
C GLY A 3 -9.96 54.18 -26.93
N LYS A 4 -11.24 53.83 -27.02
CA LYS A 4 -11.78 52.59 -26.44
C LYS A 4 -11.04 51.38 -27.02
N LYS A 5 -10.18 50.75 -26.22
CA LYS A 5 -9.59 49.44 -26.53
C LYS A 5 -10.71 48.41 -26.66
N ARG A 6 -10.90 47.81 -27.84
CA ARG A 6 -11.83 46.69 -28.01
C ARG A 6 -11.27 45.48 -27.27
N VAL A 7 -12.03 44.97 -26.31
CA VAL A 7 -11.75 43.69 -25.65
C VAL A 7 -12.03 42.59 -26.66
N LYS A 8 -11.00 41.84 -27.07
CA LYS A 8 -11.18 40.62 -27.88
C LYS A 8 -11.78 39.54 -26.97
N GLY A 9 -12.96 39.03 -27.33
CA GLY A 9 -13.57 37.85 -26.72
C GLY A 9 -13.04 36.57 -27.37
N PHE A 10 -13.06 35.47 -26.61
CA PHE A 10 -12.81 34.12 -27.14
C PHE A 10 -13.93 33.70 -28.08
N THR A 11 -13.59 33.02 -29.17
CA THR A 11 -14.57 32.41 -30.05
C THR A 11 -15.05 31.08 -29.48
N LEU A 12 -16.31 30.73 -29.76
CA LEU A 12 -16.89 29.45 -29.32
C LEU A 12 -16.12 28.27 -29.93
N ILE A 13 -15.65 28.42 -31.18
CA ILE A 13 -14.87 27.39 -31.88
C ILE A 13 -13.48 27.18 -31.27
N GLU A 14 -12.79 28.24 -30.82
CA GLU A 14 -11.53 28.11 -30.09
C GLU A 14 -11.73 27.28 -28.83
N LEU A 15 -12.82 27.51 -28.09
CA LEU A 15 -13.10 26.76 -26.87
C LEU A 15 -13.49 25.30 -27.16
N MET A 16 -14.22 25.03 -28.24
CA MET A 16 -14.57 23.65 -28.64
C MET A 16 -13.34 22.80 -28.95
N ILE A 17 -12.38 23.35 -29.71
CA ILE A 17 -11.15 22.62 -30.06
C ILE A 17 -10.30 22.37 -28.81
N VAL A 18 -10.22 23.35 -27.90
CA VAL A 18 -9.47 23.19 -26.65
C VAL A 18 -10.06 22.06 -25.79
N VAL A 19 -11.37 22.02 -25.61
CA VAL A 19 -12.03 20.96 -24.82
C VAL A 19 -11.87 19.60 -25.51
N ALA A 20 -11.92 19.54 -26.84
CA ALA A 20 -11.68 18.30 -27.58
C ALA A 20 -10.25 17.76 -27.37
N ILE A 21 -9.23 18.61 -27.44
CA ILE A 21 -7.83 18.22 -27.22
C ILE A 21 -7.61 17.79 -25.76
N VAL A 22 -8.10 18.57 -24.79
CA VAL A 22 -7.99 18.22 -23.36
C VAL A 22 -8.73 16.91 -23.05
N GLY A 23 -9.85 16.64 -23.71
CA GLY A 23 -10.60 15.39 -23.60
C GLY A 23 -9.77 14.17 -24.04
N ILE A 24 -9.11 14.26 -25.20
CA ILE A 24 -8.23 13.18 -25.72
C ILE A 24 -7.05 12.94 -24.77
N LEU A 25 -6.37 14.01 -24.34
CA LEU A 25 -5.24 13.91 -23.43
C LEU A 25 -5.65 13.31 -22.08
N SER A 26 -6.80 13.74 -21.53
CA SER A 26 -7.30 13.26 -20.23
C SER A 26 -7.69 11.78 -20.27
N ALA A 27 -8.28 11.32 -21.39
CA ALA A 27 -8.66 9.91 -21.56
C ALA A 27 -7.45 8.96 -21.46
N MET A 28 -6.29 9.37 -21.98
CA MET A 28 -5.04 8.59 -21.85
C MET A 28 -4.32 8.83 -20.51
N ALA A 29 -4.37 10.05 -19.98
CA ALA A 29 -3.62 10.43 -18.78
C ALA A 29 -4.18 9.82 -17.49
N ILE A 30 -5.51 9.77 -17.32
CA ILE A 30 -6.16 9.27 -16.10
C ILE A 30 -5.76 7.82 -15.76
N PRO A 31 -5.89 6.82 -16.67
CA PRO A 31 -5.54 5.44 -16.33
C PRO A 31 -4.03 5.28 -16.04
N ASN A 32 -3.17 6.04 -16.73
CA ASN A 32 -1.73 6.02 -16.46
C ASN A 32 -1.39 6.61 -15.09
N PHE A 33 -2.04 7.72 -14.73
CA PHE A 33 -1.86 8.35 -13.42
C PHE A 33 -2.31 7.43 -12.28
N GLN A 34 -3.45 6.74 -12.44
CA GLN A 34 -3.93 5.76 -11.46
C GLN A 34 -2.90 4.64 -11.24
N LYS A 35 -2.35 4.05 -12.32
CA LYS A 35 -1.29 3.03 -12.21
C LYS A 35 -0.03 3.55 -11.51
N PHE A 36 0.40 4.77 -11.83
CA PHE A 36 1.56 5.38 -11.19
C PHE A 36 1.34 5.59 -9.68
N ARG A 37 0.16 6.10 -9.31
CA ARG A 37 -0.25 6.27 -7.91
C ARG A 37 -0.28 4.94 -7.17
N SER A 38 -0.87 3.89 -7.75
CA SER A 38 -0.92 2.57 -7.10
C SER A 38 0.46 1.98 -6.88
N ARG A 39 1.37 2.11 -7.86
CA ARG A 39 2.78 1.68 -7.71
C ARG A 39 3.51 2.43 -6.60
N ALA A 40 3.29 3.75 -6.47
CA ALA A 40 3.88 4.54 -5.40
C ALA A 40 3.40 4.09 -4.01
N ILE A 41 2.09 3.81 -3.88
CA ILE A 41 1.49 3.33 -2.63
C ILE A 41 1.99 1.91 -2.29
N GLN A 42 2.12 1.02 -3.27
CA GLN A 42 2.70 -0.31 -3.06
C GLN A 42 4.18 -0.22 -2.64
N ALA A 43 4.95 0.71 -3.21
CA ALA A 43 6.34 0.92 -2.82
C ALA A 43 6.46 1.39 -1.35
N GLU A 44 5.54 2.25 -0.90
CA GLU A 44 5.44 2.66 0.51
C GLU A 44 5.18 1.47 1.44
N ALA A 45 4.24 0.58 1.08
CA ALA A 45 3.95 -0.62 1.86
C ALA A 45 5.16 -1.54 2.00
N ARG A 46 5.88 -1.78 0.89
CA ARG A 46 7.11 -2.59 0.91
C ARG A 46 8.20 -1.95 1.77
N ALA A 47 8.36 -0.63 1.72
CA ALA A 47 9.31 0.09 2.55
C ALA A 47 8.99 -0.06 4.05
N ASN A 48 7.72 0.11 4.41
CA ASN A 48 7.24 -0.05 5.78
C ASN A 48 7.38 -1.50 6.28
N LEU A 49 7.07 -2.50 5.46
CA LEU A 49 7.30 -3.91 5.80
C LEU A 49 8.78 -4.23 5.97
N GLY A 50 9.66 -3.68 5.13
CA GLY A 50 11.11 -3.81 5.29
C GLY A 50 11.62 -3.19 6.60
N ALA A 51 11.06 -2.05 7.00
CA ALA A 51 11.36 -1.43 8.29
C ALA A 51 10.88 -2.32 9.46
N ILE A 52 9.67 -2.88 9.40
CA ILE A 52 9.16 -3.82 10.40
C ILE A 52 10.09 -5.05 10.51
N ASN A 53 10.53 -5.63 9.39
CA ASN A 53 11.47 -6.75 9.41
C ASN A 53 12.80 -6.39 10.08
N THR A 54 13.32 -5.19 9.81
CA THR A 54 14.55 -4.70 10.43
C THR A 54 14.36 -4.55 11.94
N CYS A 55 13.26 -3.93 12.38
CA CYS A 55 12.94 -3.78 13.80
C CYS A 55 12.76 -5.13 14.51
N GLN A 56 12.11 -6.10 13.86
CA GLN A 56 11.97 -7.47 14.36
C GLN A 56 13.32 -8.19 14.49
N THR A 57 14.22 -8.00 13.52
CA THR A 57 15.57 -8.56 13.57
C THR A 57 16.37 -7.98 14.75
N ILE A 58 16.25 -6.67 15.00
CA ILE A 58 16.88 -6.00 16.15
C ILE A 58 16.31 -6.58 17.45
N TYR A 59 14.98 -6.67 17.56
CA TYR A 59 14.32 -7.20 18.74
C TYR A 59 14.72 -8.66 19.03
N PHE A 60 14.84 -9.50 18.00
CA PHE A 60 15.35 -10.86 18.15
C PHE A 60 16.79 -10.88 18.67
N GLY A 61 17.65 -9.95 18.23
CA GLY A 61 19.01 -9.83 18.74
C GLY A 61 19.10 -9.51 20.24
N ASP A 62 18.11 -8.80 20.77
CA ASP A 62 18.07 -8.41 22.18
C ASP A 62 17.38 -9.46 23.08
N PHE A 63 16.37 -10.17 22.56
CA PHE A 63 15.47 -11.01 23.36
C PHE A 63 15.41 -12.49 22.95
N ASP A 64 16.16 -12.89 21.93
CA ASP A 64 16.19 -14.26 21.35
C ASP A 64 14.78 -14.77 20.95
N THR A 65 13.87 -13.83 20.66
CA THR A 65 12.49 -14.10 20.26
C THR A 65 11.96 -12.94 19.43
N PHE A 66 11.01 -13.20 18.54
CA PHE A 66 10.34 -12.15 17.77
C PHE A 66 9.20 -11.54 18.59
N ALA A 67 8.95 -10.24 18.39
CA ALA A 67 7.85 -9.59 19.08
C ALA A 67 6.51 -10.11 18.54
N GLY A 68 5.64 -10.52 19.46
CA GLY A 68 4.33 -11.09 19.17
C GLY A 68 3.27 -10.64 20.18
N GLY A 69 2.05 -11.13 20.02
CA GLY A 69 0.91 -10.70 20.85
C GLY A 69 0.40 -9.29 20.48
N PRO A 70 -0.54 -8.72 21.26
CA PRO A 70 -1.24 -7.48 20.90
C PRO A 70 -0.36 -6.22 20.85
N ASN A 71 0.77 -6.23 21.56
CA ASN A 71 1.66 -5.07 21.71
C ASN A 71 2.90 -5.11 20.79
N ALA A 72 2.99 -6.07 19.88
CA ALA A 72 4.20 -6.34 19.11
C ALA A 72 4.79 -5.09 18.41
N PHE A 73 3.95 -4.17 17.91
CA PHE A 73 4.41 -2.92 17.31
C PHE A 73 5.04 -1.93 18.30
N LEU A 74 4.55 -1.91 19.54
CA LEU A 74 5.11 -1.10 20.61
C LEU A 74 6.46 -1.69 21.06
N ASP A 75 6.55 -3.02 21.13
CA ASP A 75 7.76 -3.74 21.54
C ASP A 75 8.93 -3.49 20.57
N ILE A 76 8.65 -3.52 19.26
CA ILE A 76 9.64 -3.19 18.22
C ILE A 76 9.79 -1.68 17.96
N ARG A 77 9.09 -0.83 18.72
CA ARG A 77 9.10 0.64 18.62
C ARG A 77 8.82 1.16 17.21
N TYR A 78 7.93 0.49 16.49
CA TYR A 78 7.60 0.85 15.12
C TYR A 78 6.27 1.58 15.02
N VAL A 79 6.29 2.74 14.38
CA VAL A 79 5.10 3.51 14.00
C VAL A 79 5.23 3.88 12.52
N PRO A 80 4.29 3.48 11.65
CA PRO A 80 4.33 3.84 10.24
C PRO A 80 4.09 5.35 10.06
N VAL A 81 4.52 5.88 8.91
CA VAL A 81 4.43 7.31 8.57
C VAL A 81 3.01 7.86 8.82
N THR A 82 2.94 9.00 9.51
CA THR A 82 1.72 9.60 10.07
C THR A 82 0.85 10.36 9.05
N GLY A 83 0.94 10.00 7.76
CA GLY A 83 0.21 10.65 6.67
C GLY A 83 -1.16 10.03 6.38
N THR A 84 -1.61 10.10 5.12
CA THR A 84 -2.82 9.39 4.68
C THR A 84 -2.57 7.88 4.71
N LYS A 85 -3.21 7.19 5.65
CA LYS A 85 -3.03 5.75 5.82
C LYS A 85 -3.69 5.00 4.67
N ARG A 86 -2.90 4.24 3.91
CA ARG A 86 -3.38 3.40 2.79
C ARG A 86 -3.43 1.92 3.10
N TYR A 87 -2.68 1.50 4.13
CA TYR A 87 -2.52 0.12 4.55
C TYR A 87 -2.63 -0.01 6.07
N THR A 88 -3.34 -1.04 6.52
CA THR A 88 -3.34 -1.58 7.88
C THR A 88 -2.18 -2.56 8.02
N TYR A 89 -1.33 -2.38 9.02
CA TYR A 89 -0.21 -3.29 9.29
C TYR A 89 -0.55 -4.25 10.41
N ILE A 90 -0.19 -5.51 10.25
CA ILE A 90 -0.54 -6.61 11.15
C ILE A 90 0.71 -7.42 11.41
N LEU A 91 0.90 -7.83 12.65
CA LEU A 91 2.06 -8.60 13.09
C LEU A 91 1.61 -9.58 14.18
N GLY A 92 1.52 -10.85 13.84
CA GLY A 92 0.92 -11.82 14.76
C GLY A 92 -0.53 -11.45 15.12
N GLN A 93 -0.76 -11.19 16.40
CA GLN A 93 -2.04 -10.74 16.96
C GLN A 93 -2.12 -9.20 17.12
N ALA A 94 -1.03 -8.47 16.87
CA ALA A 94 -1.02 -7.00 16.90
C ALA A 94 -1.52 -6.42 15.59
N VAL A 95 -2.25 -5.30 15.67
CA VAL A 95 -2.74 -4.56 14.52
C VAL A 95 -2.47 -3.08 14.73
N LEU A 96 -1.77 -2.44 13.79
CA LEU A 96 -1.72 -0.99 13.69
C LEU A 96 -3.00 -0.51 13.00
N PRO A 97 -3.77 0.38 13.62
CA PRO A 97 -5.02 0.86 13.02
C PRO A 97 -4.71 1.69 11.77
N ALA A 98 -5.05 1.17 10.60
CA ALA A 98 -5.39 2.05 9.49
C ALA A 98 -6.88 2.32 9.47
N ASP A 99 -7.25 3.41 8.81
CA ASP A 99 -8.61 3.94 8.79
C ASP A 99 -9.54 3.07 7.91
N PHE A 100 -9.00 1.99 7.35
CA PHE A 100 -9.72 0.97 6.58
C PHE A 100 -10.07 -0.21 7.49
N THR A 101 -11.36 -0.42 7.77
CA THR A 101 -11.86 -1.59 8.50
C THR A 101 -11.73 -2.83 7.63
N VAL A 102 -10.60 -3.51 7.71
CA VAL A 102 -10.35 -4.75 6.97
C VAL A 102 -11.11 -5.91 7.62
N SER A 103 -12.01 -6.52 6.86
CA SER A 103 -12.70 -7.75 7.21
C SER A 103 -12.48 -8.78 6.09
N PRO A 104 -11.89 -9.97 6.35
CA PRO A 104 -11.11 -10.36 7.51
C PRO A 104 -9.60 -10.19 7.29
N VAL A 105 -8.88 -9.86 8.37
CA VAL A 105 -7.45 -10.13 8.50
C VAL A 105 -7.21 -11.63 8.23
N PRO A 106 -6.25 -12.03 7.37
CA PRO A 106 -5.97 -13.44 7.14
C PRO A 106 -5.62 -14.17 8.45
N SER A 107 -6.50 -15.08 8.89
CA SER A 107 -6.24 -16.00 9.98
C SER A 107 -5.04 -16.88 9.61
N GLY A 108 -3.99 -16.88 10.44
CA GLY A 108 -2.74 -17.62 10.15
C GLY A 108 -1.47 -16.77 10.18
N CYS A 109 -1.60 -15.46 10.38
CA CYS A 109 -0.50 -14.52 10.68
C CYS A 109 0.26 -14.82 11.99
N ASN A 110 -0.07 -15.93 12.65
CA ASN A 110 0.51 -16.33 13.91
C ASN A 110 1.97 -16.70 13.71
N THR A 111 2.81 -16.08 14.55
CA THR A 111 4.18 -16.47 14.85
C THR A 111 4.31 -18.00 14.80
N THR A 112 4.81 -18.55 13.70
CA THR A 112 5.36 -19.91 13.75
C THR A 112 6.47 -19.87 14.80
N ALA A 113 6.61 -20.92 15.60
CA ALA A 113 7.33 -20.91 16.87
C ALA A 113 8.79 -20.38 16.85
N ASN A 114 9.37 -20.13 15.67
CA ASN A 114 10.73 -19.63 15.46
C ASN A 114 10.80 -18.40 14.53
N GLY A 115 9.69 -17.76 14.14
CA GLY A 115 9.66 -16.72 13.10
C GLY A 115 8.54 -15.70 13.27
N PHE A 116 8.51 -14.68 12.38
CA PHE A 116 7.45 -13.68 12.37
C PHE A 116 6.87 -13.47 10.97
N THR A 117 5.65 -12.96 10.95
CA THR A 117 4.94 -12.52 9.76
C THR A 117 4.42 -11.13 9.97
N ALA A 118 4.80 -10.18 9.11
CA ALA A 118 4.15 -8.88 9.04
C ALA A 118 3.37 -8.77 7.72
N ILE A 119 2.13 -8.27 7.80
CA ILE A 119 1.23 -8.08 6.67
C ILE A 119 0.80 -6.62 6.58
N ALA A 120 0.76 -6.07 5.38
CA ALA A 120 0.10 -4.81 5.06
C ALA A 120 -1.15 -5.10 4.22
N VAL A 121 -2.31 -4.60 4.63
CA VAL A 121 -3.60 -4.84 3.95
C VAL A 121 -4.30 -3.51 3.63
N GLY A 122 -4.78 -3.32 2.40
CA GLY A 122 -5.44 -2.09 1.96
C GLY A 122 -6.21 -2.27 0.66
N ASN A 123 -6.98 -1.28 0.24
CA ASN A 123 -7.65 -1.26 -1.07
C ASN A 123 -7.22 0.02 -1.81
N ILE A 124 -6.25 -0.09 -2.72
CA ILE A 124 -5.57 1.08 -3.31
C ILE A 124 -6.35 1.69 -4.47
N ASP A 125 -7.00 0.86 -5.27
CA ASP A 125 -7.73 1.23 -6.49
C ASP A 125 -9.25 1.14 -6.36
N ASN A 126 -9.75 0.89 -5.15
CA ASN A 126 -11.17 0.84 -4.80
C ASN A 126 -11.93 -0.19 -5.65
N ASP A 127 -11.29 -1.32 -5.92
CA ASP A 127 -11.91 -2.46 -6.56
C ASP A 127 -12.48 -3.44 -5.49
N PRO A 128 -13.19 -4.50 -5.90
CA PRO A 128 -13.75 -5.48 -4.96
C PRO A 128 -12.70 -6.36 -4.26
N PHE A 129 -11.44 -6.30 -4.68
CA PHE A 129 -10.35 -7.09 -4.16
C PHE A 129 -9.51 -6.25 -3.18
N ILE A 130 -8.79 -6.93 -2.32
CA ILE A 130 -7.95 -6.27 -1.31
C ILE A 130 -6.50 -6.51 -1.70
N ASP A 131 -5.72 -5.45 -1.76
CA ASP A 131 -4.28 -5.50 -1.91
C ASP A 131 -3.63 -5.92 -0.60
N PHE A 132 -2.71 -6.87 -0.67
CA PHE A 132 -1.90 -7.17 0.50
C PHE A 132 -0.48 -7.57 0.18
N TRP A 133 0.39 -7.21 1.10
CA TRP A 133 1.81 -7.50 1.07
C TRP A 133 2.19 -8.18 2.36
N ALA A 134 3.08 -9.18 2.29
CA ALA A 134 3.59 -9.80 3.49
C ALA A 134 5.12 -9.92 3.43
N VAL A 135 5.74 -9.88 4.61
CA VAL A 135 7.16 -10.15 4.82
C VAL A 135 7.33 -11.15 5.95
N ASN A 136 8.24 -12.10 5.75
CA ASN A 136 8.63 -13.09 6.76
C ASN A 136 9.99 -12.75 7.40
N ASP A 137 10.43 -13.59 8.33
CA ASP A 137 11.75 -13.55 8.97
C ASP A 137 12.91 -13.68 7.97
N GLN A 138 12.70 -14.39 6.86
CA GLN A 138 13.68 -14.57 5.79
C GLN A 138 13.77 -13.40 4.80
N ARG A 139 13.06 -12.29 5.05
CA ARG A 139 12.98 -11.10 4.17
C ARG A 139 12.33 -11.35 2.80
N GLU A 140 11.60 -12.44 2.64
CA GLU A 140 10.83 -12.67 1.44
C GLU A 140 9.61 -11.75 1.46
N ILE A 141 9.50 -10.87 0.45
CA ILE A 141 8.33 -10.01 0.25
C ILE A 141 7.46 -10.66 -0.82
N ARG A 142 6.20 -10.97 -0.48
CA ARG A 142 5.25 -11.59 -1.41
C ARG A 142 3.96 -10.78 -1.52
N ASN A 143 3.42 -10.72 -2.73
CA ASN A 143 2.09 -10.24 -3.08
C ASN A 143 1.24 -11.47 -3.37
N ALA A 144 0.81 -12.19 -2.33
CA ALA A 144 0.39 -13.58 -2.47
C ALA A 144 -1.11 -13.72 -2.26
N VAL A 145 -1.96 -13.58 -3.28
CA VAL A 145 -3.41 -13.79 -3.16
C VAL A 145 -3.70 -15.11 -2.42
N ASN A 146 -4.53 -15.01 -1.38
CA ASN A 146 -4.93 -16.05 -0.43
C ASN A 146 -3.87 -16.52 0.60
N ASN A 147 -4.36 -16.60 1.84
CA ASN A 147 -3.83 -17.28 3.02
C ASN A 147 -2.34 -17.10 3.41
N CYS A 148 -2.12 -16.31 4.47
CA CYS A 148 -0.89 -16.32 5.26
C CYS A 148 -0.47 -17.73 5.77
N SER A 149 -1.33 -18.74 5.69
CA SER A 149 -1.03 -20.13 6.04
C SER A 149 -0.39 -20.96 4.91
N SER A 150 -0.26 -20.47 3.68
CA SER A 150 0.39 -21.18 2.56
C SER A 150 1.89 -20.88 2.42
N TRP A 151 2.51 -20.34 3.47
CA TRP A 151 3.94 -20.01 3.48
C TRP A 151 4.89 -21.21 3.30
N ALA A 152 4.34 -22.42 3.18
CA ALA A 152 5.01 -23.62 2.71
C ALA A 152 4.41 -24.13 1.38
N GLY A 153 4.80 -23.52 0.26
CA GLY A 153 4.43 -23.92 -1.11
C GLY A 153 3.08 -23.34 -1.54
N ASP A 154 3.00 -22.50 -2.55
CA ASP A 154 3.42 -22.81 -3.91
C ASP A 154 4.03 -21.59 -4.64
N GLY A 155 4.91 -21.86 -5.59
CA GLY A 155 5.54 -20.84 -6.43
C GLY A 155 4.71 -20.51 -7.68
N SER A 156 3.38 -20.39 -7.61
CA SER A 156 2.53 -20.23 -8.82
C SER A 156 2.28 -18.78 -9.23
N ASP A 157 2.21 -17.83 -8.29
CA ASP A 157 1.53 -16.55 -8.55
C ASP A 157 2.48 -15.37 -8.84
N LEU A 158 3.46 -15.62 -9.71
CA LEU A 158 4.18 -14.58 -10.45
C LEU A 158 4.19 -14.94 -11.94
N ARG A 159 3.01 -14.89 -12.56
CA ARG A 159 2.92 -14.84 -14.03
C ARG A 159 2.42 -13.46 -14.46
N ASN A 160 3.29 -12.85 -15.24
CA ASN A 160 3.21 -11.57 -15.94
C ASN A 160 1.88 -11.34 -16.67
#